data_AF-A0A445FNF4-F1
#
_entry.id   AF-A0A445FNF4-F1
#
_cell.length_a   1.000
_cell.length_b   1.000
_cell.length_c   1.000
_cell.angle_alpha   90.00
_cell.angle_beta   90.00
_cell.angle_gamma   90.00
#
_symmetry.space_group_name_H-M   'P 1'
#
loop_
_entity.id
_entity.type
_entity.pdbx_description
1 polymer ?
#
loop_
_entity_poly.entity_id
_entity_poly.type
_entity_poly.pdbx_seq_one_letter_code
_entity_poly.pdbx_strand_id
1 'polypeptide(L)'
;MWPICLLFNKILKAGDERELKGDNLNVIDPYLFQQPSSNIDSHPPSLRRSHFFEVPHINQIYTWDCGLACVLMVLKTIGVNNCDIPTLAELCRTTSIWTVDLAYLLQRFAVAFSYFTVTFGANPNYCIESFYKEELPNDLVRVDLLFQKAMEAGIDIQCRSISAEEISILILSGKYVAIALVDHNKLSHVLQDVPVPGVFSNNSGYTGHYVLICGYDAGADMFEIRDPGSSK
;
A
#
# COMPACT_ATOMS: atom_id res chain seq x y z
N MET A 1 -13.62 -8.04 14.27
CA MET A 1 -12.23 -7.55 14.33
C MET A 1 -12.05 -6.66 13.11
N TRP A 2 -11.53 -5.46 13.27
CA TRP A 2 -11.49 -4.44 12.21
C TRP A 2 -10.26 -4.65 11.31
N PRO A 3 -10.28 -4.21 10.04
CA PRO A 3 -9.17 -4.49 9.15
C PRO A 3 -7.92 -3.73 9.61
N ILE A 4 -6.80 -4.46 9.69
CA ILE A 4 -5.45 -3.94 9.86
C ILE A 4 -4.99 -3.41 8.50
N CYS A 5 -4.39 -2.22 8.47
CA CYS A 5 -3.89 -1.65 7.22
C CYS A 5 -2.52 -2.26 6.86
N LEU A 6 -2.32 -2.65 5.62
CA LEU A 6 -1.00 -2.94 5.06
C LEU A 6 -0.55 -1.71 4.28
N LEU A 7 0.65 -1.20 4.56
CA LEU A 7 1.28 -0.19 3.71
C LEU A 7 2.45 -0.84 3.01
N PHE A 8 2.54 -0.67 1.69
CA PHE A 8 3.74 -1.13 1.01
C PHE A 8 4.14 -0.29 -0.20
N ASN A 9 5.46 -0.28 -0.43
CA ASN A 9 6.09 0.30 -1.60
C ASN A 9 6.59 -0.79 -2.54
N LYS A 10 5.95 -0.87 -3.71
CA LYS A 10 6.27 -1.71 -4.88
C LYS A 10 5.84 -3.18 -4.79
N ILE A 11 4.98 -3.59 -5.73
CA ILE A 11 4.68 -5.01 -6.03
C ILE A 11 5.82 -5.59 -6.88
N LEU A 12 6.27 -6.78 -6.49
CA LEU A 12 7.46 -7.48 -6.99
C LEU A 12 7.47 -7.76 -8.50
N LYS A 13 8.66 -7.66 -9.10
CA LYS A 13 9.08 -8.54 -10.20
C LYS A 13 9.25 -9.95 -9.64
N ALA A 14 8.82 -10.95 -10.40
CA ALA A 14 9.12 -12.36 -10.12
C ALA A 14 10.63 -12.59 -10.09
N GLY A 15 11.12 -13.19 -9.01
CA GLY A 15 12.48 -13.72 -8.85
C GLY A 15 13.50 -12.74 -8.27
N ASP A 16 13.78 -12.85 -6.97
CA ASP A 16 15.07 -13.32 -6.45
C ASP A 16 14.97 -13.45 -4.92
N GLU A 17 15.07 -14.68 -4.42
CA GLU A 17 15.06 -15.00 -2.99
C GLU A 17 16.46 -14.80 -2.41
N ARG A 18 16.61 -13.97 -1.39
CA ARG A 18 17.67 -14.14 -0.38
C ARG A 18 17.19 -13.59 0.96
N GLU A 19 16.92 -14.52 1.88
CA GLU A 19 16.52 -14.29 3.27
C GLU A 19 17.64 -13.65 4.10
N LEU A 20 17.25 -12.79 5.05
CA LEU A 20 18.00 -12.60 6.29
C LEU A 20 17.04 -12.59 7.49
N LYS A 21 17.40 -13.40 8.48
CA LYS A 21 16.71 -13.69 9.75
C LYS A 21 16.84 -12.51 10.73
N GLY A 22 15.75 -12.16 11.39
CA GLY A 22 15.74 -11.27 12.56
C GLY A 22 14.46 -11.44 13.37
N ASP A 23 14.57 -11.97 14.59
CA ASP A 23 13.47 -12.15 15.54
C ASP A 23 13.07 -10.81 16.17
N ASN A 24 11.83 -10.36 15.96
CA ASN A 24 10.78 -10.13 16.97
C ASN A 24 9.66 -9.20 16.46
N LEU A 25 8.42 -9.58 16.80
CA LEU A 25 7.13 -8.88 16.61
C LEU A 25 6.50 -8.93 15.21
N ASN A 26 6.09 -10.14 14.81
CA ASN A 26 5.17 -10.36 13.70
C ASN A 26 3.76 -9.82 14.06
N VAL A 27 3.38 -8.66 13.52
CA VAL A 27 1.98 -8.17 13.50
C VAL A 27 1.11 -9.04 12.58
N ILE A 28 1.72 -9.79 11.66
CA ILE A 28 1.02 -10.78 10.85
C ILE A 28 1.05 -12.13 11.53
N ASP A 29 -0.13 -12.69 11.75
CA ASP A 29 -0.29 -14.02 12.33
C ASP A 29 0.51 -15.06 11.51
N PRO A 30 1.57 -15.66 12.07
CA PRO A 30 2.45 -16.57 11.34
C PRO A 30 1.72 -17.82 10.84
N TYR A 31 0.56 -18.16 11.43
CA TYR A 31 -0.30 -19.24 10.94
C TYR A 31 -0.93 -18.93 9.56
N LEU A 32 -0.99 -17.66 9.13
CA LEU A 32 -1.50 -17.30 7.80
C LEU A 32 -0.57 -17.74 6.68
N PHE A 33 0.73 -17.92 6.94
CA PHE A 33 1.73 -18.24 5.92
C PHE A 33 2.30 -19.66 6.02
N GLN A 34 1.77 -20.51 6.91
CA GLN A 34 2.19 -21.90 6.98
C GLN A 34 1.66 -22.65 5.75
N GLN A 35 2.55 -22.92 4.78
CA GLN A 35 2.29 -23.96 3.78
C GLN A 35 2.12 -25.31 4.49
N PRO A 36 1.25 -26.22 3.99
CA PRO A 36 1.06 -27.52 4.61
C PRO A 36 2.31 -28.40 4.37
N SER A 37 3.27 -28.35 5.29
CA SER A 37 4.32 -29.36 5.39
C SER A 37 3.75 -30.59 6.11
N SER A 38 3.46 -31.61 5.31
CA SER A 38 3.32 -33.03 5.63
C SER A 38 2.80 -33.44 7.03
N ASN A 39 1.65 -34.12 6.99
CA ASN A 39 1.15 -35.12 7.95
C ASN A 39 0.69 -34.64 9.33
N ILE A 40 -0.37 -33.83 9.39
CA ILE A 40 -1.37 -33.89 10.48
C ILE A 40 -2.75 -33.70 9.85
N ASP A 41 -3.67 -34.65 10.12
CA ASP A 41 -5.10 -34.57 9.79
C ASP A 41 -5.78 -33.43 10.58
N SER A 42 -5.48 -32.19 10.19
CA SER A 42 -6.24 -31.01 10.59
C SER A 42 -6.72 -30.36 9.31
N HIS A 43 -8.04 -30.41 9.07
CA HIS A 43 -8.67 -29.69 7.98
C HIS A 43 -8.09 -28.27 7.91
N PRO A 44 -7.49 -27.84 6.78
CA PRO A 44 -7.06 -26.47 6.64
C PRO A 44 -8.29 -25.58 6.85
N PRO A 45 -8.16 -24.44 7.57
CA PRO A 45 -9.26 -23.48 7.62
C PRO A 45 -9.64 -23.19 6.18
N SER A 46 -10.89 -23.47 5.81
CA SER A 46 -11.37 -23.25 4.45
C SER A 46 -11.24 -21.76 4.14
N LEU A 47 -10.11 -21.37 3.54
CA LEU A 47 -9.89 -20.01 3.08
C LEU A 47 -11.06 -19.66 2.19
N ARG A 48 -11.68 -18.51 2.46
CA ARG A 48 -12.80 -18.03 1.64
C ARG A 48 -12.33 -18.00 0.20
N ARG A 49 -13.19 -18.41 -0.73
CA ARG A 49 -12.85 -18.36 -2.17
C ARG A 49 -12.60 -16.91 -2.63
N SER A 50 -13.31 -15.94 -2.07
CA SER A 50 -13.10 -14.52 -2.33
C SER A 50 -13.48 -13.71 -1.08
N HIS A 51 -12.86 -12.55 -0.89
CA HIS A 51 -13.21 -11.65 0.21
C HIS A 51 -13.15 -10.19 -0.24
N PHE A 52 -14.13 -9.39 0.18
CA PHE A 52 -14.24 -7.98 -0.15
C PHE A 52 -14.69 -7.20 1.08
N PHE A 53 -14.02 -6.10 1.37
CA PHE A 53 -14.42 -5.13 2.36
C PHE A 53 -15.26 -4.04 1.71
N GLU A 54 -16.38 -3.71 2.35
CA GLU A 54 -17.14 -2.52 1.97
C GLU A 54 -16.38 -1.28 2.45
N VAL A 55 -15.81 -0.56 1.49
CA VAL A 55 -15.00 0.64 1.71
C VAL A 55 -15.59 1.78 0.88
N PRO A 56 -15.85 2.95 1.48
CA PRO A 56 -16.33 4.10 0.71
C PRO A 56 -15.27 4.55 -0.29
N HIS A 57 -15.68 4.83 -1.52
CA HIS A 57 -14.79 5.42 -2.51
C HIS A 57 -14.59 6.91 -2.22
N ILE A 58 -13.35 7.39 -2.26
CA ILE A 58 -13.01 8.80 -2.07
C ILE A 58 -12.04 9.21 -3.17
N ASN A 59 -12.47 10.16 -3.98
CA ASN A 59 -11.61 10.76 -5.00
C ASN A 59 -10.57 11.67 -4.37
N GLN A 60 -9.37 11.66 -4.94
CA GLN A 60 -8.35 12.67 -4.69
C GLN A 60 -8.86 14.04 -5.17
N ILE A 61 -8.48 15.12 -4.48
CA ILE A 61 -8.89 16.49 -4.83
C ILE A 61 -7.83 17.15 -5.72
N TYR A 62 -6.56 16.83 -5.47
CA TYR A 62 -5.41 17.37 -6.17
C TYR A 62 -4.61 16.25 -6.85
N THR A 63 -3.51 16.59 -7.51
CA THR A 63 -2.66 15.60 -8.19
C THR A 63 -1.75 14.81 -7.23
N TRP A 64 -1.68 15.22 -5.97
CA TRP A 64 -0.68 14.73 -5.00
C TRP A 64 -1.29 14.03 -3.77
N ASP A 65 -2.60 14.12 -3.58
CA ASP A 65 -3.30 13.70 -2.36
C ASP A 65 -3.97 12.31 -2.46
N CYS A 66 -3.61 11.50 -3.46
CA CYS A 66 -4.13 10.12 -3.61
C CYS A 66 -3.82 9.24 -2.38
N GLY A 67 -2.66 9.42 -1.75
CA GLY A 67 -2.32 8.76 -0.49
C GLY A 67 -3.21 9.20 0.68
N LEU A 68 -3.54 10.49 0.75
CA LEU A 68 -4.45 11.02 1.78
C LEU A 68 -5.88 10.51 1.58
N ALA A 69 -6.34 10.44 0.33
CA ALA A 69 -7.62 9.83 0.00
C ALA A 69 -7.67 8.35 0.43
N CYS A 70 -6.60 7.57 0.21
CA CYS A 70 -6.49 6.19 0.69
C CYS A 70 -6.57 6.09 2.22
N VAL A 71 -5.84 6.94 2.95
CA VAL A 71 -5.94 7.01 4.42
C VAL A 71 -7.36 7.36 4.84
N LEU A 72 -8.02 8.32 4.19
CA LEU A 72 -9.38 8.70 4.53
C LEU A 72 -10.39 7.56 4.28
N MET A 73 -10.21 6.77 3.22
CA MET A 73 -11.02 5.57 2.97
C MET A 73 -10.87 4.56 4.10
N VAL A 74 -9.64 4.31 4.56
CA VAL A 74 -9.38 3.46 5.73
C VAL A 74 -10.07 4.03 6.97
N LEU A 75 -9.86 5.32 7.28
CA LEU A 75 -10.45 6.00 8.44
C LEU A 75 -11.97 5.92 8.46
N LYS A 76 -12.65 6.17 7.33
CA LYS A 76 -14.11 6.06 7.25
C LYS A 76 -14.60 4.61 7.40
N THR A 77 -13.86 3.65 6.85
CA THR A 77 -14.15 2.21 7.03
C THR A 77 -14.11 1.83 8.51
N ILE A 78 -13.20 2.45 9.27
CA ILE A 78 -13.09 2.31 10.72
C ILE A 78 -13.90 3.39 11.48
N GLY A 79 -14.99 3.90 10.91
CA GLY A 79 -15.93 4.78 11.62
C GLY A 79 -15.38 6.14 12.07
N VAL A 80 -14.18 6.55 11.64
CA VAL A 80 -13.64 7.89 11.87
C VAL A 80 -14.22 8.84 10.82
N ASN A 81 -15.37 9.44 11.15
CA ASN A 81 -16.14 10.24 10.18
C ASN A 81 -15.87 11.76 10.23
N ASN A 82 -15.18 12.24 11.27
CA ASN A 82 -14.94 13.68 11.49
C ASN A 82 -13.60 14.14 10.89
N CYS A 83 -13.24 13.63 9.71
CA CYS A 83 -11.99 13.95 9.03
C CYS A 83 -12.22 14.06 7.52
N ASP A 84 -11.43 14.91 6.86
CA ASP A 84 -11.43 15.11 5.41
C ASP A 84 -9.99 15.29 4.89
N ILE A 85 -9.84 15.36 3.56
CA ILE A 85 -8.53 15.48 2.91
C ILE A 85 -7.78 16.76 3.34
N PRO A 86 -8.41 17.96 3.38
CA PRO A 86 -7.75 19.17 3.90
C PRO A 86 -7.21 18.99 5.32
N THR A 87 -8.00 18.38 6.22
CA THR A 87 -7.54 18.10 7.59
C THR A 87 -6.33 17.16 7.58
N LEU A 88 -6.35 16.07 6.79
CA LEU A 88 -5.20 15.16 6.68
C LEU A 88 -3.96 15.86 6.11
N ALA A 89 -4.13 16.76 5.15
CA ALA A 89 -3.04 17.56 4.58
C ALA A 89 -2.39 18.47 5.64
N GLU A 90 -3.19 19.14 6.46
CA GLU A 90 -2.70 19.96 7.58
C GLU A 90 -1.94 19.12 8.63
N LEU A 91 -2.40 17.88 8.88
CA LEU A 91 -1.75 16.97 9.81
C LEU A 91 -0.42 16.44 9.24
N CYS A 92 -0.34 16.17 7.94
CA CYS A 92 0.87 15.73 7.23
C CYS A 92 1.91 16.85 7.07
N ARG A 93 1.47 18.10 6.91
CA ARG A 93 2.33 19.29 6.71
C ARG A 93 3.25 19.21 5.48
N THR A 94 2.81 18.50 4.44
CA THR A 94 3.50 18.40 3.16
C THR A 94 2.49 18.10 2.05
N THR A 95 2.81 18.53 0.83
CA THR A 95 2.09 18.12 -0.40
C THR A 95 2.88 17.12 -1.23
N SER A 96 4.13 16.80 -0.86
CA SER A 96 4.89 15.68 -1.44
C SER A 96 4.75 14.47 -0.52
N ILE A 97 3.74 13.64 -0.80
CA ILE A 97 3.32 12.56 0.10
C ILE A 97 4.12 11.28 -0.18
N TRP A 98 4.82 10.80 0.85
CA TRP A 98 5.50 9.51 0.84
C TRP A 98 4.79 8.52 1.78
N THR A 99 5.01 7.23 1.58
CA THR A 99 4.33 6.17 2.34
C THR A 99 4.61 6.24 3.84
N VAL A 100 5.79 6.72 4.22
CA VAL A 100 6.12 6.99 5.62
C VAL A 100 5.21 8.09 6.19
N ASP A 101 4.86 9.13 5.43
CA ASP A 101 3.91 10.16 5.86
C ASP A 101 2.53 9.55 6.16
N LEU A 102 2.08 8.62 5.31
CA LEU A 102 0.82 7.89 5.51
C LEU A 102 0.87 7.01 6.77
N ALA A 103 2.01 6.36 7.05
CA ALA A 103 2.21 5.58 8.27
C ALA A 103 2.10 6.45 9.53
N TYR A 104 2.69 7.66 9.53
CA TYR A 104 2.55 8.61 10.63
C TYR A 104 1.10 9.10 10.81
N LEU A 105 0.35 9.31 9.71
CA LEU A 105 -1.08 9.62 9.82
C LEU A 105 -1.84 8.46 10.47
N LEU A 106 -1.68 7.23 9.97
CA LEU A 106 -2.37 6.06 10.51
C LEU A 106 -2.02 5.84 11.99
N GLN A 107 -0.75 6.00 12.36
CA GLN A 107 -0.29 5.95 13.76
C GLN A 107 -0.99 7.01 14.62
N ARG A 108 -1.16 8.23 14.12
CA ARG A 108 -1.83 9.33 14.84
C ARG A 108 -3.31 9.05 15.11
N PHE A 109 -3.97 8.30 14.22
CA PHE A 109 -5.34 7.84 14.39
C PHE A 109 -5.44 6.48 15.10
N ALA A 110 -4.32 5.97 15.65
CA ALA A 110 -4.25 4.67 16.32
C ALA A 110 -4.76 3.49 15.47
N VAL A 111 -4.58 3.58 14.15
CA VAL A 111 -4.87 2.47 13.24
C VAL A 111 -3.76 1.43 13.42
N ALA A 112 -4.13 0.16 13.62
CA ALA A 112 -3.15 -0.92 13.58
C ALA A 112 -2.75 -1.18 12.13
N PHE A 113 -1.43 -1.23 11.85
CA PHE A 113 -0.93 -1.49 10.51
C PHE A 113 0.39 -2.26 10.50
N SER A 114 0.76 -2.78 9.33
CA SER A 114 2.10 -3.29 9.04
C SER A 114 2.65 -2.55 7.83
N TYR A 115 3.89 -2.05 7.93
CA TYR A 115 4.53 -1.28 6.86
C TYR A 115 5.70 -2.05 6.26
N PHE A 116 5.61 -2.37 4.96
CA PHE A 116 6.64 -3.03 4.18
C PHE A 116 7.27 -2.07 3.16
N THR A 117 8.60 -2.08 3.04
CA THR A 117 9.29 -1.30 2.01
C THR A 117 10.57 -1.99 1.56
N VAL A 118 10.97 -1.83 0.30
CA VAL A 118 12.27 -2.29 -0.20
C VAL A 118 13.37 -1.22 -0.09
N THR A 119 13.02 -0.02 0.37
CA THR A 119 13.95 1.09 0.54
C THR A 119 13.60 1.86 1.80
N PHE A 120 14.58 2.03 2.68
CA PHE A 120 14.54 3.00 3.76
C PHE A 120 14.93 4.37 3.20
N GLY A 121 14.13 5.39 3.50
CA GLY A 121 14.34 6.73 2.95
C GLY A 121 13.70 6.94 1.59
N ALA A 122 13.95 8.12 1.01
CA ALA A 122 13.60 8.39 -0.37
C ALA A 122 14.68 7.82 -1.30
N ASN A 123 14.29 7.07 -2.34
CA ASN A 123 15.27 6.48 -3.24
C ASN A 123 15.89 7.58 -4.15
N PRO A 124 17.19 7.88 -4.04
CA PRO A 124 17.82 8.96 -4.81
C PRO A 124 17.81 8.69 -6.31
N ASN A 125 17.64 7.43 -6.74
CA ASN A 125 17.56 7.06 -8.15
C ASN A 125 16.30 7.61 -8.85
N TYR A 126 15.29 8.08 -8.11
CA TYR A 126 14.13 8.76 -8.70
C TYR A 126 14.43 10.18 -9.19
N CYS A 127 15.67 10.67 -9.05
CA CYS A 127 16.06 11.98 -9.59
C CYS A 127 15.94 12.09 -11.13
N ILE A 128 15.93 10.94 -11.82
CA ILE A 128 15.74 10.87 -13.28
C ILE A 128 14.26 10.91 -13.69
N GLU A 129 13.35 10.65 -12.75
CA GLU A 129 11.91 10.63 -13.00
C GLU A 129 11.37 12.05 -12.89
N SER A 130 10.73 12.54 -13.96
CA SER A 130 10.20 13.92 -14.02
C SER A 130 9.23 14.22 -12.88
N PHE A 131 8.49 13.21 -12.42
CA PHE A 131 7.54 13.32 -11.32
C PHE A 131 8.20 13.68 -9.98
N TYR A 132 9.42 13.20 -9.70
CA TYR A 132 10.09 13.40 -8.41
C TYR A 132 11.16 14.50 -8.45
N LYS A 133 11.71 14.80 -9.63
CA LYS A 133 12.94 15.58 -9.80
C LYS A 133 12.98 16.91 -9.04
N GLU A 134 11.88 17.65 -9.00
CA GLU A 134 11.84 19.00 -8.39
C GLU A 134 11.87 18.95 -6.86
N GLU A 135 11.07 18.08 -6.23
CA GLU A 135 10.92 18.01 -4.77
C GLU A 135 11.91 17.05 -4.09
N LEU A 136 12.54 16.13 -4.86
CA LEU A 136 13.40 15.08 -4.32
C LEU A 136 14.52 15.57 -3.39
N PRO A 137 15.23 16.70 -3.64
CA PRO A 137 16.26 17.18 -2.73
C PRO A 137 15.72 17.54 -1.33
N ASN A 138 14.54 18.14 -1.25
CA ASN A 138 13.87 18.46 0.01
C ASN A 138 13.32 17.19 0.67
N ASP A 139 12.75 16.30 -0.15
CA ASP A 139 12.17 15.04 0.31
C ASP A 139 13.22 14.09 0.87
N LEU A 140 14.43 14.00 0.30
CA LEU A 140 15.50 13.15 0.83
C LEU A 140 15.73 13.43 2.31
N VAL A 141 15.96 14.69 2.68
CA VAL A 141 16.24 15.07 4.07
C VAL A 141 15.03 14.79 4.97
N ARG A 142 13.82 15.16 4.52
CA ARG A 142 12.60 15.02 5.30
C ARG A 142 12.22 13.55 5.51
N VAL A 143 12.19 12.78 4.43
CA VAL A 143 11.78 11.36 4.43
C VAL A 143 12.78 10.54 5.23
N ASP A 144 14.09 10.76 5.05
CA ASP A 144 15.11 10.06 5.84
C ASP A 144 14.94 10.32 7.34
N LEU A 145 14.66 11.57 7.73
CA LEU A 145 14.38 11.92 9.13
C LEU A 145 13.12 11.23 9.67
N LEU A 146 12.08 11.07 8.85
CA LEU A 146 10.86 10.36 9.24
C LEU A 146 11.11 8.87 9.47
N PHE A 147 11.91 8.23 8.61
CA PHE A 147 12.33 6.84 8.79
C PHE A 147 13.19 6.66 10.06
N GLN A 148 14.14 7.56 10.31
CA GLN A 148 14.96 7.52 11.53
C GLN A 148 14.12 7.60 12.82
N LYS A 149 13.05 8.39 12.81
CA LYS A 149 12.16 8.61 13.97
C LYS A 149 11.01 7.59 14.07
N ALA A 150 10.82 6.74 13.06
CA ALA A 150 9.64 5.87 12.96
C ALA A 150 9.54 4.91 14.15
N MET A 151 10.64 4.26 14.51
CA MET A 151 10.68 3.31 15.63
C MET A 151 10.31 4.00 16.96
N GLU A 152 10.85 5.19 17.23
CA GLU A 152 10.51 5.98 18.43
C GLU A 152 9.05 6.44 18.44
N ALA A 153 8.46 6.63 17.27
CA ALA A 153 7.04 6.96 17.09
C ALA A 153 6.11 5.73 17.19
N GLY A 154 6.66 4.53 17.43
CA GLY A 154 5.89 3.28 17.51
C GLY A 154 5.51 2.70 16.14
N ILE A 155 6.18 3.13 15.07
CA ILE A 155 5.96 2.67 13.71
C ILE A 155 7.01 1.60 13.40
N ASP A 156 6.57 0.35 13.29
CA ASP A 156 7.42 -0.76 12.87
C ASP A 156 7.47 -0.85 11.34
N ILE A 157 8.69 -0.83 10.78
CA ILE A 157 8.94 -0.82 9.34
C ILE A 157 9.74 -2.06 8.96
N GLN A 158 9.11 -2.92 8.16
CA GLN A 158 9.72 -4.14 7.64
C GLN A 158 10.37 -3.87 6.30
N CYS A 159 11.70 -3.92 6.26
CA CYS A 159 12.47 -3.70 5.03
C CYS A 159 12.56 -4.96 4.18
N ARG A 160 11.43 -5.38 3.62
CA ARG A 160 11.32 -6.49 2.68
C ARG A 160 10.22 -6.22 1.68
N SER A 161 10.28 -6.93 0.56
CA SER A 161 9.15 -7.03 -0.36
C SER A 161 8.03 -7.89 0.23
N ILE A 162 6.82 -7.67 -0.27
CA ILE A 162 5.66 -8.54 -0.06
C ILE A 162 5.13 -8.98 -1.43
N SER A 163 4.84 -10.27 -1.58
CA SER A 163 4.32 -10.85 -2.82
C SER A 163 2.82 -10.64 -2.98
N ALA A 164 2.33 -10.76 -4.23
CA ALA A 164 0.88 -10.75 -4.49
C ALA A 164 0.17 -11.89 -3.77
N GLU A 165 0.80 -13.06 -3.66
CA GLU A 165 0.26 -14.22 -2.92
C GLU A 165 0.17 -13.93 -1.41
N GLU A 166 1.19 -13.33 -0.80
CA GLU A 166 1.10 -12.89 0.60
C GLU A 166 -0.02 -11.88 0.80
N ILE A 167 -0.16 -10.89 -0.09
CA ILE A 167 -1.25 -9.90 -0.02
C ILE A 167 -2.61 -10.59 -0.15
N SER A 168 -2.78 -11.51 -1.10
CA SER A 168 -4.06 -12.20 -1.30
C SER A 168 -4.47 -13.01 -0.08
N ILE A 169 -3.54 -13.75 0.53
CA ILE A 169 -3.76 -14.47 1.79
C ILE A 169 -4.20 -13.52 2.90
N LEU A 170 -3.55 -12.35 3.05
CA LEU A 170 -3.90 -11.37 4.06
C LEU A 170 -5.31 -10.79 3.84
N ILE A 171 -5.67 -10.44 2.61
CA ILE A 171 -7.01 -9.96 2.28
C ILE A 171 -8.07 -11.06 2.53
N LEU A 172 -7.80 -12.29 2.09
CA LEU A 172 -8.70 -13.44 2.26
C LEU A 172 -8.94 -13.83 3.72
N SER A 173 -8.01 -13.50 4.62
CA SER A 173 -8.21 -13.67 6.07
C SER A 173 -9.39 -12.84 6.61
N GLY A 174 -9.83 -11.84 5.86
CA GLY A 174 -10.89 -10.91 6.28
C GLY A 174 -10.47 -10.01 7.44
N LYS A 175 -9.16 -9.80 7.60
CA LYS A 175 -8.58 -8.93 8.63
C LYS A 175 -7.75 -7.79 8.07
N TYR A 176 -7.53 -7.69 6.75
CA TYR A 176 -6.61 -6.67 6.21
C TYR A 176 -7.20 -5.96 4.99
N VAL A 177 -6.87 -4.67 4.87
CA VAL A 177 -6.92 -3.90 3.62
C VAL A 177 -5.51 -3.35 3.36
N ALA A 178 -5.17 -2.97 2.13
CA ALA A 178 -3.81 -2.52 1.82
C ALA A 178 -3.75 -1.22 1.03
N ILE A 179 -3.00 -0.23 1.52
CA ILE A 179 -2.57 0.94 0.75
C ILE A 179 -1.29 0.56 0.00
N ALA A 180 -1.37 0.62 -1.32
CA ALA A 180 -0.30 0.20 -2.22
C ALA A 180 0.22 1.39 -3.04
N LEU A 181 1.54 1.61 -3.02
CA LEU A 181 2.19 2.48 -4.01
C LEU A 181 2.42 1.69 -5.31
N VAL A 182 1.79 2.16 -6.39
CA VAL A 182 1.87 1.58 -7.72
C VAL A 182 2.38 2.59 -8.75
N ASP A 183 2.67 2.10 -9.94
CA ASP A 183 2.99 2.93 -11.11
C ASP A 183 1.69 3.31 -11.83
N HIS A 184 1.29 4.58 -11.76
CA HIS A 184 0.05 5.09 -12.33
C HIS A 184 -0.10 4.74 -13.83
N ASN A 185 1.01 4.82 -14.57
CA ASN A 185 1.00 4.57 -16.01
C ASN A 185 0.65 3.11 -16.33
N LYS A 186 1.05 2.17 -15.46
CA LYS A 186 0.69 0.76 -15.64
C LYS A 186 -0.75 0.47 -15.23
N LEU A 187 -1.28 1.20 -14.25
CA LEU A 187 -2.64 1.04 -13.79
C LEU A 187 -3.67 1.51 -14.82
N SER A 188 -3.44 2.67 -15.45
CA SER A 188 -4.34 3.23 -16.45
C SER A 188 -4.49 2.35 -17.70
N HIS A 189 -3.41 1.68 -18.11
CA HIS A 189 -3.44 0.72 -19.24
C HIS A 189 -4.26 -0.54 -18.94
N VAL A 190 -4.36 -0.96 -17.67
CA VAL A 190 -5.16 -2.13 -17.27
C VAL A 190 -6.65 -1.76 -17.17
N LEU A 191 -6.97 -0.52 -16.78
CA LEU A 191 -8.36 -0.05 -16.66
C LEU A 191 -8.98 0.39 -18.00
N GLN A 192 -8.18 0.62 -19.04
CA GLN A 192 -8.64 0.98 -20.38
C GLN A 192 -8.63 -0.23 -21.32
N ASP A 193 -9.64 -1.09 -21.20
CA ASP A 193 -9.89 -2.26 -22.07
C ASP A 193 -10.34 -1.90 -23.51
N VAL A 194 -9.78 -0.84 -24.11
CA VAL A 194 -9.97 -0.52 -25.54
C VAL A 194 -8.61 -0.23 -26.17
N PRO A 195 -8.08 -1.12 -27.04
CA PRO A 195 -6.87 -0.83 -27.78
C PRO A 195 -7.17 0.27 -28.80
N VAL A 196 -6.68 1.49 -28.55
CA VAL A 196 -6.58 2.51 -29.60
C VAL A 196 -5.25 2.28 -30.31
N PRO A 197 -5.23 1.87 -31.59
CA PRO A 197 -3.98 1.64 -32.30
C PRO A 197 -3.38 2.98 -32.71
N GLY A 198 -2.36 3.42 -31.98
CA GLY A 198 -1.55 4.56 -32.40
C GLY A 198 -0.88 5.27 -31.22
N VAL A 199 0.45 5.30 -31.26
CA VAL A 199 1.36 5.94 -30.29
C VAL A 199 1.68 5.07 -29.07
N PHE A 200 2.47 4.02 -29.31
CA PHE A 200 3.31 3.43 -28.26
C PHE A 200 4.33 4.49 -27.82
N SER A 201 3.97 5.30 -26.83
CA SER A 201 4.97 6.08 -26.09
C SER A 201 5.66 5.13 -25.13
N ASN A 202 6.67 4.42 -25.64
CA ASN A 202 7.39 3.35 -24.93
C ASN A 202 8.32 3.86 -23.80
N ASN A 203 8.03 5.03 -23.22
CA ASN A 203 8.90 5.70 -22.26
C ASN A 203 8.15 6.66 -21.32
N SER A 204 6.97 6.30 -20.85
CA SER A 204 6.37 7.01 -19.70
C SER A 204 7.19 6.67 -18.45
N GLY A 205 7.90 7.64 -17.89
CA GLY A 205 8.63 7.49 -16.63
C GLY A 205 7.74 7.00 -15.49
N TYR A 206 8.33 6.56 -14.38
CA TYR A 206 7.59 6.09 -13.23
C TYR A 206 6.80 7.24 -12.58
N THR A 207 5.48 7.07 -12.46
CA THR A 207 4.60 8.02 -11.75
C THR A 207 3.99 7.31 -10.56
N GLY A 208 4.38 7.72 -9.35
CA GLY A 208 3.87 7.10 -8.13
C GLY A 208 2.40 7.42 -7.92
N HIS A 209 1.62 6.42 -7.55
CA HIS A 209 0.20 6.59 -7.23
C HIS A 209 -0.24 5.61 -6.16
N TYR A 210 -1.05 6.07 -5.20
CA TYR A 210 -1.58 5.22 -4.14
C TYR A 210 -2.98 4.74 -4.48
N VAL A 211 -3.20 3.45 -4.29
CA VAL A 211 -4.53 2.81 -4.37
C VAL A 211 -4.80 2.01 -3.09
N LEU A 212 -6.07 1.77 -2.81
CA LEU A 212 -6.48 0.93 -1.69
C LEU A 212 -7.01 -0.42 -2.20
N ILE A 213 -6.30 -1.50 -1.91
CA ILE A 213 -6.74 -2.87 -2.13
C ILE A 213 -7.70 -3.24 -1.00
N CYS A 214 -8.94 -3.52 -1.34
CA CYS A 214 -10.02 -3.82 -0.39
C CYS A 214 -10.67 -5.19 -0.62
N GLY A 215 -10.21 -5.95 -1.61
CA GLY A 215 -10.69 -7.30 -1.82
C GLY A 215 -9.80 -8.13 -2.72
N TYR A 216 -10.05 -9.42 -2.75
CA TYR A 216 -9.40 -10.38 -3.64
C TYR A 216 -10.41 -11.43 -4.07
N ASP A 217 -10.49 -11.64 -5.38
CA ASP A 217 -11.29 -12.67 -6.03
C ASP A 217 -10.40 -13.82 -6.48
N ALA A 218 -10.38 -14.95 -5.76
CA ALA A 218 -9.57 -16.09 -6.18
C ALA A 218 -10.16 -16.83 -7.40
N GLY A 219 -11.41 -16.56 -7.78
CA GLY A 219 -11.99 -17.11 -9.00
C GLY A 219 -11.42 -16.46 -10.27
N ALA A 220 -11.16 -15.15 -10.20
CA ALA A 220 -10.58 -14.38 -11.28
C ALA A 220 -9.07 -14.14 -11.13
N ASP A 221 -8.50 -14.43 -9.95
CA ASP A 221 -7.14 -14.07 -9.54
C ASP A 221 -6.89 -12.56 -9.63
N MET A 222 -7.83 -11.76 -9.11
CA MET A 222 -7.79 -10.29 -9.21
C MET A 222 -8.01 -9.61 -7.86
N PHE A 223 -7.33 -8.49 -7.65
CA PHE A 223 -7.58 -7.60 -6.52
C PHE A 223 -8.70 -6.60 -6.83
N GLU A 224 -9.60 -6.39 -5.88
CA GLU A 224 -10.53 -5.25 -5.88
C GLU A 224 -9.81 -4.04 -5.30
N ILE A 225 -9.78 -2.95 -6.06
CA ILE A 225 -9.12 -1.71 -5.67
C ILE A 225 -10.10 -0.53 -5.66
N ARG A 226 -9.84 0.43 -4.78
CA ARG A 226 -10.37 1.79 -4.84
C ARG A 226 -9.23 2.69 -5.29
N ASP A 227 -9.37 3.28 -6.46
CA ASP A 227 -8.38 4.18 -7.05
C ASP A 227 -8.84 5.65 -6.90
N PRO A 228 -8.20 6.47 -6.04
CA PRO A 228 -8.58 7.86 -5.84
C PRO A 228 -8.56 8.73 -7.11
N GLY A 229 -7.80 8.35 -8.13
CA GLY A 229 -7.72 9.04 -9.43
C GLY A 229 -8.82 8.61 -10.41
N SER A 230 -9.63 7.62 -10.03
CA SER A 230 -10.69 7.00 -10.82
C SER A 230 -12.06 7.33 -10.25
N SER A 231 -13.09 7.26 -11.10
CA SER A 231 -14.48 7.47 -10.67
C SER A 231 -15.08 6.36 -9.78
N LYS A 232 -14.36 5.25 -9.57
CA LYS A 232 -14.81 4.05 -8.81
C LYS A 232 -13.67 3.31 -8.11
#